data_AF-A0A1I7H430-F1
#
_entry.id   AF-A0A1I7H430-F1
#
_cell.length_a   1.000
_cell.length_b   1.000
_cell.length_c   1.000
_cell.angle_alpha   90.00
_cell.angle_beta   90.00
_cell.angle_gamma   90.00
#
_symmetry.space_group_name_H-M   'P 1'
#
loop_
_entity.id
_entity.type
_entity.pdbx_description
1 polymer ?
#
loop_
_entity_poly.entity_id
_entity_poly.type
_entity_poly.pdbx_seq_one_letter_code
_entity_poly.pdbx_strand_id
1 'polypeptide(L)' 'MDTSSGTPVSLTLGRHRIEGVLRAVGEFVEMPGAPGSPARRLRNLILDFGQACAPVEVWLAEPEPQGPQLPIPNPSSRS' A
#
# COMPACT_ATOMS: atom_id res chain seq x y z
N MET A 1 7.00 -18.84 3.23
CA MET A 1 7.70 -17.79 4.01
C MET A 1 7.33 -16.49 3.34
N ASP A 2 6.61 -15.60 4.02
CA ASP A 2 6.23 -14.31 3.45
C ASP A 2 7.50 -13.53 3.12
N THR A 3 7.75 -13.34 1.83
CA THR A 3 9.00 -12.77 1.30
C THR A 3 9.25 -11.34 1.74
N SER A 4 8.25 -10.70 2.35
CA SER A 4 8.24 -9.33 2.83
C SER A 4 8.53 -9.21 4.34
N SER A 5 8.60 -10.30 5.09
CA SER A 5 8.92 -10.26 6.52
C SER A 5 10.35 -9.75 6.76
N GLY A 6 10.52 -8.86 7.73
CA GLY A 6 11.78 -8.18 8.04
C GLY A 6 12.05 -6.94 7.18
N THR A 7 11.17 -6.60 6.22
CA THR A 7 11.32 -5.38 5.42
C THR A 7 11.28 -4.15 6.32
N PRO A 8 12.29 -3.27 6.29
CA PRO A 8 12.27 -2.01 7.03
C PRO A 8 11.12 -1.11 6.60
N VAL A 9 10.43 -0.52 7.56
CA VAL A 9 9.31 0.41 7.31
C VAL A 9 9.45 1.66 8.18
N SER A 10 8.91 2.76 7.68
CA SER A 10 8.78 4.02 8.42
C SER A 10 7.31 4.43 8.44
N LEU A 11 6.77 4.70 9.64
CA LEU A 11 5.43 5.24 9.82
C LEU A 11 5.51 6.70 10.30
N THR A 12 4.85 7.60 9.58
CA THR A 12 4.75 9.02 9.95
C THR A 12 3.37 9.29 10.56
N LEU A 13 3.34 9.73 11.82
CA LEU A 13 2.14 10.14 12.56
C LEU A 13 2.22 11.64 12.87
N GLY A 14 1.62 12.46 12.01
CA GLY A 14 1.76 13.92 12.07
C GLY A 14 3.23 14.32 11.87
N ARG A 15 3.86 14.87 12.92
CA ARG A 15 5.29 15.24 12.92
C ARG A 15 6.23 14.15 13.47
N HIS A 16 5.67 13.06 13.98
CA HIS A 16 6.44 11.97 14.56
C HIS A 16 6.71 10.91 13.51
N ARG A 17 7.93 10.37 13.50
CA ARG A 17 8.33 9.28 12.62
C ARG A 17 8.83 8.12 13.47
N ILE A 18 8.35 6.93 13.15
CA ILE A 18 8.63 5.69 13.88
C ILE A 18 9.17 4.69 12.88
N GLU A 19 10.32 4.10 13.19
CA GLU A 19 10.99 3.10 12.35
C GLU A 19 10.73 1.69 12.89
N GLY A 20 10.54 0.73 12.00
CA GLY A 20 10.20 -0.64 12.37
C GLY A 20 10.40 -1.62 11.23
N VAL A 21 9.78 -2.80 11.36
CA VAL A 21 9.83 -3.87 10.37
C VAL A 21 8.43 -4.40 10.07
N LEU A 22 8.21 -4.79 8.82
CA LEU A 22 7.04 -5.55 8.42
C LEU A 22 7.19 -6.99 8.93
N ARG A 23 6.23 -7.46 9.73
CA ARG A 23 6.22 -8.83 10.26
C ARG A 23 5.46 -9.79 9.37
N ALA A 24 4.29 -9.37 8.91
CA ALA A 24 3.38 -10.18 8.12
C ALA A 24 2.50 -9.31 7.22
N VAL A 25 2.05 -9.89 6.12
CA VAL A 25 1.03 -9.32 5.23
C VAL A 25 -0.21 -10.19 5.35
N GLY A 26 -1.31 -9.61 5.79
CA GLY A 26 -2.55 -10.34 6.02
C GLY A 26 -3.52 -10.29 4.83
N GLU A 27 -4.79 -10.47 5.16
CA GLU A 27 -5.90 -10.45 4.21
C GLU A 27 -6.15 -9.07 3.60
N PHE A 28 -7.06 -9.02 2.62
CA PHE A 28 -7.57 -7.77 2.07
C PHE A 28 -9.06 -7.61 2.40
N VAL A 29 -9.52 -6.37 2.46
CA VAL A 29 -10.94 -6.02 2.57
C VAL A 29 -11.32 -5.04 1.47
N GLU A 30 -12.53 -5.19 0.95
CA GLU A 30 -13.12 -4.23 0.03
C GLU A 30 -13.92 -3.20 0.83
N MET A 31 -13.45 -1.96 0.79
CA MET A 31 -14.15 -0.84 1.39
C MET A 31 -15.04 -0.18 0.33
N PRO A 32 -16.34 0.02 0.62
CA PRO A 32 -17.21 0.73 -0.31
C PRO A 32 -16.66 2.14 -0.55
N GLY A 33 -16.73 2.58 -1.80
CA GLY A 33 -16.44 3.95 -2.17
C GLY A 33 -17.48 4.89 -1.59
N ALA A 34 -17.12 6.18 -1.46
CA ALA A 34 -18.13 7.22 -1.31
C ALA A 34 -19.03 7.25 -2.56
N PRO A 35 -20.26 7.80 -2.50
CA PRO A 35 -21.09 7.97 -3.68
C PRO A 35 -20.31 8.66 -4.82
N GLY A 36 -20.24 8.00 -5.99
CA GLY A 36 -19.47 8.49 -7.14
C GLY A 36 -17.97 8.17 -7.13
N SER A 37 -17.47 7.40 -6.15
CA SER A 37 -16.08 6.93 -6.10
C SER A 37 -16.01 5.40 -6.21
N PRO A 38 -14.96 4.84 -6.81
CA PRO A 38 -14.77 3.39 -6.85
C PRO A 38 -14.58 2.82 -5.44
N ALA A 39 -14.94 1.55 -5.27
CA ALA A 39 -14.57 0.78 -4.08
C ALA A 39 -13.05 0.69 -3.98
N ARG A 40 -12.53 0.66 -2.75
CA ARG A 40 -11.09 0.61 -2.49
C ARG A 40 -10.73 -0.68 -1.79
N ARG A 41 -9.71 -1.37 -2.28
CA ARG A 41 -9.14 -2.54 -1.62
C ARG A 41 -8.08 -2.10 -0.62
N LEU A 42 -8.24 -2.51 0.64
CA LEU A 42 -7.23 -2.30 1.68
C LEU A 42 -6.53 -3.61 1.98
N ARG A 43 -5.21 -3.57 2.13
CA ARG A 43 -4.35 -4.70 2.51
C ARG A 43 -3.92 -4.55 3.96
N ASN A 44 -4.01 -5.64 4.71
CA ASN A 44 -3.54 -5.73 6.08
C ASN A 44 -2.02 -5.88 6.16
N LEU A 45 -1.37 -5.08 6.99
CA LEU A 45 0.05 -5.19 7.31
C LEU A 45 0.24 -5.19 8.83
N ILE A 46 1.06 -6.12 9.32
CA ILE A 46 1.43 -6.19 10.73
C ILE A 46 2.85 -5.64 10.87
N LEU A 47 2.99 -4.52 11.58
CA LEU A 47 4.23 -3.79 11.74
C LEU A 47 4.74 -3.93 13.18
N ASP A 48 6.04 -4.07 13.34
CA ASP A 48 6.71 -4.13 14.63
C ASP A 48 7.72 -2.98 14.72
N PHE A 49 7.52 -2.10 15.70
CA PHE A 49 8.35 -0.91 15.94
C PHE A 49 9.29 -1.10 17.14
N GLY A 50 9.62 -2.35 17.49
CA GLY A 50 10.58 -2.67 18.54
C GLY A 50 9.99 -2.52 19.95
N GLN A 51 10.37 -1.47 20.68
CA GLN A 51 9.95 -1.30 22.08
C GLN A 51 8.46 -0.97 22.28
N ALA A 52 7.69 -0.83 21.20
CA ALA A 52 6.24 -0.78 21.29
C ALA A 52 5.71 -2.09 21.90
N CYS A 53 4.86 -2.01 22.93
CA CYS A 53 4.41 -3.19 23.69
C CYS A 53 3.63 -4.25 22.88
N ALA A 54 3.26 -3.97 21.62
CA ALA A 54 2.64 -4.95 20.72
C ALA A 54 2.85 -4.57 19.23
N PRO A 55 2.81 -5.54 18.30
CA PRO A 55 2.70 -5.27 16.87
C PRO A 55 1.47 -4.42 16.54
N VAL A 56 1.61 -3.55 15.54
CA VAL A 56 0.56 -2.64 15.08
C VAL A 56 -0.02 -3.15 13.77
N GLU A 57 -1.33 -3.24 13.72
CA GLU A 57 -2.07 -3.58 12.51
C GLU A 57 -2.44 -2.31 11.73
N VAL A 58 -2.09 -2.27 10.45
CA VAL A 58 -2.46 -1.17 9.54
C VAL A 58 -3.13 -1.70 8.28
N TRP A 59 -4.08 -0.93 7.77
CA TRP A 59 -4.79 -1.22 6.53
C TRP A 59 -4.45 -0.16 5.49
N LEU A 60 -3.66 -0.53 4.48
CA LEU A 60 -3.22 0.40 3.44
C LEU A 60 -3.97 0.14 2.14
N ALA A 61 -4.35 1.21 1.44
CA ALA A 61 -4.94 1.07 0.11
C ALA A 61 -3.92 0.43 -0.84
N GLU A 62 -4.35 -0.60 -1.56
CA GLU A 62 -3.54 -1.12 -2.66
C GLU A 62 -3.52 -0.07 -3.78
N PRO A 63 -2.36 0.20 -4.40
CA PRO A 63 -2.30 1.02 -5.60
C PRO A 63 -3.26 0.44 -6.63
N GLU A 64 -4.07 1.28 -7.29
CA GLU A 64 -4.86 0.78 -8.41
C GLU A 64 -3.91 0.18 -9.45
N PRO A 65 -4.22 -1.00 -10.00
CA PRO A 65 -3.48 -1.51 -11.14
C PRO A 65 -3.50 -0.43 -12.22
N GLN A 66 -2.33 0.10 -12.56
CA GLN A 66 -2.23 0.97 -13.73
C GLN A 66 -2.72 0.13 -14.91
N GLY A 67 -3.90 0.49 -15.43
CA GLY A 67 -4.47 -0.18 -16.59
C GLY A 67 -3.49 -0.16 -17.77
N PRO A 68 -3.71 -0.99 -18.80
CA PRO A 68 -2.80 -1.04 -19.94
C PRO A 68 -2.56 0.37 -20.48
N GLN A 69 -1.31 0.83 -20.46
CA GLN A 69 -0.92 2.07 -21.11
C GLN A 69 -1.25 1.92 -22.60
N LEU A 70 -2.28 2.62 -23.07
CA LEU A 70 -2.57 2.70 -24.50
C LEU A 70 -1.32 3.30 -25.18
N PRO A 71 -0.83 2.70 -26.28
CA PRO A 71 0.31 3.25 -27.02
C PRO A 71 0.01 4.70 -27.42
N ILE A 72 0.85 5.64 -26.99
CA ILE A 72 0.76 7.03 -27.43
C ILE A 72 1.03 7.04 -28.94
N PRO A 73 0.12 7.53 -29.80
CA PRO A 73 0.37 7.58 -31.23
C PRO A 73 1.55 8.51 -31.51
N ASN A 74 2.59 7.95 -32.13
CA ASN A 74 3.80 8.67 -32.52
C ASN A 74 3.44 9.68 -33.64
N PRO A 75 3.71 11.00 -33.48
CA PRO A 75 3.30 12.01 -34.47
C PRO A 75 4.14 12.01 -35.78
N SER A 76 5.07 11.08 -35.96
CA SER A 76 6.00 11.07 -37.10
C SER A 76 5.46 10.29 -38.30
N SER A 77 4.47 10.84 -39.00
CA SER A 77 4.12 10.41 -40.38
C SER A 77 3.38 11.51 -41.13
N ARG A 78 4.08 12.61 -41.38
CA ARG A 78 3.84 13.48 -42.53
C ARG A 78 5.20 13.90 -43.09
N SER A 79 5.66 13.16 -44.08
CA SER A 79 6.62 13.59 -45.09
C SER A 79 6.03 13.30 -46.45
#